data_AF-A0A924JZ05-F1
#
_entry.id   AF-A0A924JZ05-F1
#
_cell.length_a   1.000
_cell.length_b   1.000
_cell.length_c   1.000
_cell.angle_alpha   90.00
_cell.angle_beta   90.00
_cell.angle_gamma   90.00
#
_symmetry.space_group_name_H-M   'P 1'
#
loop_
_entity.id
_entity.type
_entity.pdbx_description
1 polymer ?
#
loop_
_entity_poly.entity_id
_entity_poly.type
_entity_poly.pdbx_seq_one_letter_code
_entity_poly.pdbx_strand_id
1 'polypeptide(L)' 'GTGLGLSIAYKIVQEHGGRIEVSSEPGKGTRFTITLPVDADVQETLKAAHHAA' A
#
# COMPACT_ATOMS: atom_id res chain seq x y z
N GLY A 1 22.46 5.91 4.80
CA GLY A 1 21.68 6.42 3.65
C GLY A 1 21.21 7.83 3.96
N THR A 2 20.97 8.66 2.95
CA THR A 2 20.65 10.10 3.08
C THR A 2 19.19 10.41 3.48
N GLY A 3 18.38 9.40 3.82
CA GLY A 3 16.97 9.58 4.17
C GLY A 3 16.02 9.76 2.98
N LEU A 4 16.52 9.74 1.74
CA LEU A 4 15.72 10.01 0.53
C LEU A 4 14.77 8.86 0.12
N GLY A 5 14.98 7.64 0.61
CA GLY A 5 14.25 6.46 0.16
C GLY A 5 12.74 6.57 0.40
N LEU A 6 12.33 6.99 1.60
CA LEU A 6 10.91 7.08 1.94
C LEU A 6 10.22 8.22 1.19
N SER A 7 10.90 9.35 0.96
CA SER A 7 10.34 10.45 0.15
C SER A 7 10.13 10.05 -1.31
N ILE A 8 11.04 9.25 -1.88
CA ILE A 8 10.88 8.71 -3.25
C ILE A 8 9.71 7.73 -3.29
N ALA A 9 9.66 6.79 -2.35
CA ALA A 9 8.55 5.83 -2.26
C ALA A 9 7.20 6.53 -2.09
N TYR A 10 7.13 7.55 -1.25
CA TYR A 10 5.91 8.35 -1.03
C TYR A 10 5.42 9.00 -2.32
N LYS A 11 6.33 9.62 -3.08
CA LYS A 11 6.01 10.24 -4.37
C LYS A 11 5.49 9.20 -5.37
N ILE A 12 6.19 8.08 -5.53
CA ILE A 12 5.79 6.99 -6.43
C ILE A 12 4.37 6.51 -6.07
N VAL A 13 4.13 6.21 -4.79
CA VAL A 13 2.82 5.69 -4.37
C VAL A 13 1.70 6.72 -4.60
N GLN A 14 1.93 8.01 -4.34
CA GLN A 14 0.96 9.06 -4.64
C GLN A 14 0.66 9.20 -6.13
N GLU A 15 1.69 9.16 -6.99
CA GLU A 15 1.53 9.23 -8.45
C GLU A 15 0.69 8.06 -9.00
N HIS A 16 0.68 6.92 -8.28
CA HIS A 16 -0.15 5.75 -8.59
C HIS A 16 -1.52 5.78 -7.90
N GLY A 17 -1.93 6.90 -7.27
CA GLY A 17 -3.20 7.02 -6.56
C GLY A 17 -3.29 6.17 -5.28
N GLY A 18 -2.15 5.69 -4.79
CA GLY A 18 -2.06 4.89 -3.59
C GLY A 18 -1.86 5.69 -2.31
N ARG A 19 -1.64 4.96 -1.21
CA ARG A 19 -1.39 5.50 0.12
C ARG A 19 -0.33 4.69 0.85
N ILE A 20 0.48 5.37 1.68
CA ILE A 20 1.39 4.76 2.63
C ILE A 20 0.91 5.06 4.06
N GLU A 21 0.84 4.04 4.90
CA GLU A 21 0.56 4.15 6.34
C GLU A 21 1.74 3.58 7.13
N VAL A 22 2.01 4.17 8.30
CA VAL A 22 3.14 3.78 9.15
C VAL A 22 2.61 3.42 10.53
N SER A 23 3.00 2.26 11.01
CA SER A 23 2.79 1.82 12.39
C SER A 23 4.14 1.44 12.98
N SER A 24 4.53 2.08 14.08
CA SER A 24 5.82 1.85 14.73
C SER A 24 5.63 1.78 16.23
N GLU A 25 6.32 0.84 16.86
CA GLU A 25 6.36 0.74 18.31
C GLU A 25 7.82 0.52 18.77
N PRO A 26 8.32 1.30 19.75
CA PRO A 26 9.67 1.12 20.28
C PRO A 26 9.93 -0.32 20.71
N GLY A 27 11.04 -0.89 20.26
CA GLY A 27 11.39 -2.29 20.56
C GLY A 27 10.63 -3.36 19.78
N LYS A 28 9.59 -3.02 19.00
CA LYS A 28 8.88 -3.96 18.09
C LYS A 28 9.13 -3.70 16.61
N GLY A 29 9.74 -2.56 16.30
CA GLY A 29 10.09 -2.15 14.94
C GLY A 29 9.00 -1.31 14.27
N THR A 30 9.06 -1.24 12.95
CA THR A 30 8.20 -0.37 12.14
C THR A 30 7.63 -1.15 10.97
N ARG A 31 6.31 -1.04 10.77
CA ARG A 31 5.56 -1.54 9.62
C ARG A 31 5.14 -0.37 8.74
N PHE A 32 5.45 -0.48 7.46
CA PHE A 32 4.90 0.37 6.40
C PHE A 32 3.88 -0.44 5.62
N THR A 33 2.65 0.08 5.52
CA THR A 33 1.58 -0.52 4.71
C THR A 33 1.42 0.33 3.47
N ILE A 34 1.48 -0.28 2.29
CA ILE A 34 1.25 0.39 1.01
C ILE A 34 -0.04 -0.16 0.42
N THR A 35 -0.95 0.74 0.04
CA THR A 35 -2.19 0.41 -0.65
C THR A 35 -2.18 1.06 -2.02
N LEU A 36 -2.48 0.28 -3.06
CA LEU A 36 -2.61 0.77 -4.43
C LEU A 36 -4.01 0.44 -4.94
N PRO A 37 -4.63 1.34 -5.72
CA PRO A 37 -5.82 0.98 -6.47
C PRO A 37 -5.48 -0.13 -7.45
N VAL A 38 -6.43 -1.04 -7.66
CA VAL A 38 -6.37 -2.04 -8.72
C VAL A 38 -7.53 -1.79 -9.68
N ASP A 39 -7.41 -2.29 -10.90
CA ASP A 39 -8.44 -2.10 -11.93
C ASP A 39 -9.81 -2.57 -11.46
N ALA A 40 -10.86 -1.86 -11.89
CA ALA A 40 -12.24 -2.15 -11.51
C ALA A 40 -12.67 -3.55 -11.94
N ASP A 41 -12.23 -4.01 -13.10
CA ASP A 41 -12.51 -5.37 -13.60
C ASP A 41 -11.85 -6.44 -12.73
N VAL A 42 -10.64 -6.16 -12.23
CA VAL A 42 -9.92 -7.01 -11.28
C VAL A 42 -10.65 -7.02 -9.94
N GLN A 43 -11.13 -5.87 -9.47
CA GLN A 43 -11.93 -5.77 -8.24
C GLN A 43 -13.21 -6.60 -8.30
N GLU A 44 -13.92 -6.56 -9.42
CA GLU A 44 -15.16 -7.31 -9.59
C GLU A 44 -14.89 -8.82 -9.60
N THR A 45 -13.85 -9.25 -10.31
CA THR A 45 -13.41 -10.66 -10.32
C THR A 45 -13.07 -11.16 -8.93
N LEU A 46 -12.32 -10.37 -8.14
CA LEU A 46 -11.92 -10.74 -6.78
C LEU A 46 -13.13 -10.81 -5.82
N LYS A 47 -14.08 -9.88 -5.93
CA LYS A 47 -15.32 -9.90 -5.13
C LYS A 47 -16.17 -11.13 -5.45
N ALA A 48 -16.33 -11.46 -6.73
CA ALA A 48 -17.07 -12.64 -7.16
C ALA A 48 -16.44 -13.93 -6.61
N ALA A 49 -15.11 -14.03 -6.63
CA ALA A 49 -14.39 -15.19 -6.09
C ALA A 49 -14.54 -15.34 -4.56
N HIS A 50 -14.59 -14.23 -3.81
CA HIS A 50 -14.74 -14.27 -2.35
C HIS A 50 -16.16 -14.64 -1.89
N HIS A 51 -17.20 -14.27 -2.64
CA HIS A 51 -18.59 -14.61 -2.32
C HIS A 51 -19.00 -16.05 -2.70
N ALA A 52 -18.19 -16.74 -3.50
CA ALA A 52 -18.49 -18.10 -3.98
C ALA A 52 -17.94 -19.22 -3.08
N ALA A 53 -17.24 -18.89 -1.99
CA ALA A 53 -16.64 -19.82 -1.03
C ALA A 53 -17.41 -19.83 0.30
#